data_AF-A0A6A6ET42-F1
#
_entry.id   AF-A0A6A6ET42-F1
#
_cell.length_a   1.000
_cell.length_b   1.000
_cell.length_c   1.000
_cell.angle_alpha   90.00
_cell.angle_beta   90.00
_cell.angle_gamma   90.00
#
_symmetry.space_group_name_H-M   'P 1'
#
loop_
_entity.id
_entity.type
_entity.pdbx_description
1 polymer ?
#
loop_
_entity_poly.entity_id
_entity_poly.type
_entity_poly.pdbx_seq_one_letter_code
_entity_poly.pdbx_strand_id
1 'polypeptide(L)'
;MNEDKYSLYFEEECDIRDLSLTLFDKEMAEWTKNLSQHPLSQLDLEFLGLCCDPELLKCVLSPLATKRSLRVIHIRQSGTDLKHYVSWGIQRSSDALNKGVELDTPTTTRSCQIGGSDEYEPLELTKLLHDLAQWVFGPKGLPSLEVIVCGDFFYKGRYAQSNVFLCRNVGLRVREQDMAGQTFRHFSRDDLWQRNLLNKYSNILAACPASPFFQD
;
A
#
# COMPACT_ATOMS: atom_id res chain seq x y z
N MET A 1 -34.36 27.83 -26.84
CA MET A 1 -33.96 27.83 -25.41
C MET A 1 -34.26 26.43 -24.88
N ASN A 2 -33.25 25.55 -24.95
CA ASN A 2 -33.15 24.26 -24.26
C ASN A 2 -31.80 23.68 -24.69
N GLU A 3 -30.76 24.10 -23.97
CA GLU A 3 -29.42 23.50 -24.04
C GLU A 3 -29.27 22.64 -22.79
N ASP A 4 -29.23 21.32 -23.02
CA ASP A 4 -28.37 20.34 -22.37
C ASP A 4 -28.08 20.52 -20.88
N LYS A 5 -29.04 20.12 -20.05
CA LYS A 5 -28.86 19.92 -18.59
C LYS A 5 -28.52 18.47 -18.23
N TYR A 6 -27.72 17.79 -19.05
CA TYR A 6 -27.31 16.39 -18.83
C TYR A 6 -25.87 16.15 -19.28
N SER A 7 -24.89 16.89 -18.77
CA SER A 7 -23.48 16.50 -18.92
C SER A 7 -22.56 17.23 -17.94
N LEU A 8 -22.59 16.91 -16.64
CA LEU A 8 -21.56 17.37 -15.69
C LEU A 8 -21.38 16.42 -14.48
N TYR A 9 -21.59 15.12 -14.65
CA TYR A 9 -20.89 14.17 -13.77
C TYR A 9 -19.58 13.85 -14.47
N PHE A 10 -18.53 14.63 -14.18
CA PHE A 10 -17.19 14.10 -14.35
C PHE A 10 -17.14 12.86 -13.46
N GLU A 11 -17.06 11.67 -14.05
CA GLU A 11 -16.68 10.48 -13.30
C GLU A 11 -15.34 10.82 -12.64
N GLU A 12 -15.28 10.84 -11.30
CA GLU A 12 -14.01 11.07 -10.61
C GLU A 12 -13.02 10.01 -11.11
N GLU A 13 -11.89 10.43 -11.67
CA GLU A 13 -10.86 9.51 -12.18
C GLU A 13 -10.37 8.63 -11.03
N CYS A 14 -10.77 7.35 -11.04
CA CYS A 14 -10.31 6.34 -10.09
C CYS A 14 -8.99 5.72 -10.56
N ASP A 15 -8.19 5.19 -9.63
CA ASP A 15 -6.97 4.49 -10.01
C ASP A 15 -7.30 3.16 -10.72
N ILE A 16 -6.59 2.88 -11.83
CA ILE A 16 -6.70 1.58 -12.52
C ILE A 16 -5.93 0.53 -11.70
N ARG A 17 -6.64 -0.18 -10.83
CA ARG A 17 -6.07 -1.09 -9.81
C ARG A 17 -5.12 -2.15 -10.34
N ASP A 18 -5.32 -2.60 -11.58
CA ASP A 18 -4.51 -3.63 -12.21
C ASP A 18 -3.47 -3.08 -13.18
N LEU A 19 -3.35 -1.75 -13.32
CA LEU A 19 -2.55 -1.09 -14.36
C LEU A 19 -2.86 -1.61 -15.77
N SER A 20 -4.09 -2.09 -16.00
CA SER A 20 -4.53 -2.81 -17.20
C SER A 20 -3.74 -4.09 -17.49
N LEU A 21 -2.97 -4.63 -16.55
CA LEU A 21 -2.14 -5.82 -16.73
C LEU A 21 -2.98 -7.07 -16.99
N THR A 22 -4.22 -7.14 -16.50
CA THR A 22 -5.12 -8.29 -16.77
C THR A 22 -5.57 -8.37 -18.22
N LEU A 23 -5.47 -7.27 -18.98
CA LEU A 23 -5.71 -7.28 -20.42
C LEU A 23 -4.54 -7.93 -21.19
N PHE A 24 -3.40 -8.13 -20.52
CA PHE A 24 -2.13 -8.56 -21.10
C PHE A 24 -1.58 -9.82 -20.39
N ASP A 25 -2.46 -10.78 -20.06
CA ASP A 25 -2.09 -12.03 -19.38
C ASP A 25 -0.97 -12.80 -20.11
N LYS A 26 -0.97 -12.75 -21.45
CA LYS A 26 0.05 -13.40 -22.28
C LYS A 26 1.40 -12.71 -22.13
N GLU A 27 1.44 -11.38 -22.24
CA GLU A 27 2.65 -10.58 -22.08
C GLU A 27 3.19 -10.68 -20.66
N MET A 28 2.33 -10.67 -19.65
CA MET A 28 2.69 -10.91 -18.25
C MET A 28 3.35 -12.29 -18.07
N ALA A 29 2.78 -13.33 -18.67
CA ALA A 29 3.38 -14.66 -18.65
C ALA A 29 4.73 -14.71 -19.39
N GLU A 30 4.89 -13.95 -20.48
CA GLU A 30 6.16 -13.84 -21.20
C GLU A 30 7.22 -13.08 -20.39
N TRP A 31 6.86 -12.02 -19.67
CA TRP A 31 7.78 -11.28 -18.81
C TRP A 31 8.35 -12.14 -17.69
N THR A 32 7.57 -13.07 -17.15
CA THR A 32 8.07 -14.02 -16.15
C THR A 32 9.07 -15.04 -16.73
N LYS A 33 9.03 -15.28 -18.05
CA LYS A 33 9.95 -16.19 -18.75
C LYS A 33 11.20 -15.48 -19.24
N ASN A 34 11.07 -14.24 -19.71
CA ASN A 34 12.18 -13.44 -20.23
C ASN A 34 12.21 -12.06 -19.58
N LEU A 35 12.95 -11.96 -18.48
CA LEU A 35 13.09 -10.72 -17.72
C LEU A 35 13.60 -9.56 -18.59
N SER A 36 14.40 -9.80 -19.63
CA SER A 36 14.94 -8.70 -20.47
C SER A 36 13.87 -7.91 -21.22
N GLN A 37 12.70 -8.49 -21.45
CA GLN A 37 11.56 -7.87 -22.11
C GLN A 37 10.63 -7.12 -21.15
N HIS A 38 10.81 -7.30 -19.83
CA HIS A 38 9.98 -6.61 -18.86
C HIS A 38 10.30 -5.11 -18.85
N PRO A 39 9.30 -4.21 -18.85
CA PRO A 39 9.49 -2.76 -18.97
C PRO A 39 10.46 -2.17 -17.95
N LEU A 40 10.46 -2.71 -16.72
CA LEU A 40 11.31 -2.23 -15.64
C LEU A 40 12.76 -2.77 -15.67
N SER A 41 13.09 -3.73 -16.53
CA SER A 41 14.38 -4.44 -16.45
C SER A 41 15.59 -3.59 -16.81
N GLN A 42 15.42 -2.60 -17.69
CA GLN A 42 16.49 -1.67 -18.07
C GLN A 42 16.57 -0.46 -17.14
N LEU A 43 15.65 -0.32 -16.19
CA LEU A 43 15.60 0.84 -15.31
C LEU A 43 16.40 0.59 -14.03
N ASP A 44 17.17 1.60 -13.62
CA ASP A 44 17.85 1.65 -12.33
C ASP A 44 17.20 2.72 -11.46
N LEU A 45 15.96 2.45 -11.05
CA LEU A 45 15.14 3.37 -10.27
C LEU A 45 15.61 3.42 -8.82
N GLU A 46 15.59 4.60 -8.19
CA GLU A 46 15.71 4.76 -6.73
C GLU A 46 14.33 4.72 -6.05
N PHE A 47 13.31 5.23 -6.74
CA PHE A 47 11.93 5.33 -6.28
C PHE A 47 10.99 4.81 -7.37
N LEU A 48 9.97 4.06 -6.98
CA LEU A 48 8.90 3.60 -7.86
C LEU A 48 7.54 3.78 -7.19
N GLY A 49 6.68 4.61 -7.78
CA GLY A 49 5.29 4.78 -7.37
C GLY A 49 4.34 4.11 -8.34
N LEU A 50 3.39 3.32 -7.84
CA LEU A 50 2.40 2.59 -8.63
C LEU A 50 1.03 2.66 -7.95
N CYS A 51 -0.03 2.89 -8.73
CA CYS A 51 -1.41 2.71 -8.27
C CYS A 51 -1.88 1.30 -8.61
N CYS A 52 -1.34 0.29 -7.93
CA CYS A 52 -1.58 -1.11 -8.26
C CYS A 52 -1.87 -1.94 -7.01
N ASP A 53 -2.82 -2.86 -7.13
CA ASP A 53 -3.17 -3.79 -6.08
C ASP A 53 -1.94 -4.61 -5.63
N PRO A 54 -1.65 -4.70 -4.32
CA PRO A 54 -0.54 -5.49 -3.80
C PRO A 54 -0.48 -6.94 -4.30
N GLU A 55 -1.62 -7.55 -4.65
CA GLU A 55 -1.66 -8.91 -5.23
C GLU A 55 -0.85 -9.04 -6.52
N LEU A 56 -0.86 -8.02 -7.37
CA LEU A 56 -0.23 -8.02 -8.69
C LEU A 56 1.23 -7.54 -8.66
N LEU A 57 1.59 -6.76 -7.63
CA LEU A 57 2.88 -6.10 -7.53
C LEU A 57 4.06 -7.05 -7.48
N LYS A 58 3.90 -8.28 -6.97
CA LYS A 58 5.00 -9.26 -6.97
C LYS A 58 5.49 -9.56 -8.39
N CYS A 59 4.57 -9.72 -9.34
CA CYS A 59 4.93 -10.00 -10.74
C CYS A 59 5.66 -8.79 -11.36
N VAL A 60 5.12 -7.59 -11.16
CA VAL A 60 5.67 -6.32 -11.65
C VAL A 60 7.06 -6.02 -11.09
N LEU A 61 7.28 -6.31 -9.81
CA LEU A 61 8.51 -5.96 -9.10
C LEU A 61 9.60 -7.03 -9.22
N SER A 62 9.25 -8.27 -9.54
CA SER A 62 10.20 -9.40 -9.57
C SER A 62 11.48 -9.16 -10.38
N PRO A 63 11.48 -8.45 -11.52
CA PRO A 63 12.72 -8.21 -12.28
C PRO A 63 13.69 -7.28 -11.56
N LEU A 64 13.17 -6.40 -10.70
CA LEU A 64 13.96 -5.47 -9.90
C LEU A 64 14.67 -6.16 -8.73
N ALA A 65 14.38 -7.43 -8.43
CA ALA A 65 15.10 -8.20 -7.42
C ALA A 65 16.59 -8.40 -7.77
N THR A 66 16.95 -8.28 -9.06
CA THR A 66 18.34 -8.32 -9.51
C THR A 66 19.06 -6.98 -9.37
N LYS A 67 18.31 -5.89 -9.17
CA LYS A 67 18.83 -4.52 -9.09
C LYS A 67 19.15 -4.14 -7.65
N ARG A 68 20.01 -3.14 -7.51
CA ARG A 68 20.44 -2.59 -6.22
C ARG A 68 20.16 -1.10 -6.05
N SER A 69 19.51 -0.47 -7.02
CA SER A 69 19.19 0.96 -7.00
C SER A 69 17.91 1.28 -6.23
N LEU A 70 16.93 0.38 -6.23
CA LEU A 70 15.58 0.67 -5.73
C LEU A 70 15.54 0.69 -4.20
N ARG A 71 15.12 1.84 -3.65
CA ARG A 71 15.09 2.12 -2.20
C ARG A 71 13.66 2.31 -1.68
N VAL A 72 12.77 2.86 -2.50
CA VAL A 72 11.39 3.18 -2.10
C VAL A 72 10.39 2.63 -3.09
N ILE A 73 9.38 1.94 -2.57
CA ILE A 73 8.15 1.63 -3.31
C ILE A 73 7.00 2.40 -2.68
N HIS A 74 6.27 3.15 -3.49
CA HIS A 74 5.00 3.76 -3.12
C HIS A 74 3.85 3.03 -3.80
N ILE A 75 2.99 2.42 -2.99
CA ILE A 75 1.73 1.83 -3.42
C ILE A 75 0.65 2.88 -3.16
N ARG A 76 0.31 3.64 -4.19
CA ARG A 76 -0.67 4.71 -4.06
C ARG A 76 -2.07 4.11 -4.18
N GLN A 77 -2.93 4.44 -3.24
CA GLN A 77 -4.37 4.29 -3.37
C GLN A 77 -4.95 5.68 -3.14
N SER A 78 -5.58 6.26 -4.16
CA SER A 78 -6.05 7.65 -4.10
C SER A 78 -7.07 7.86 -2.98
N GLY A 79 -7.15 9.10 -2.48
CA GLY A 79 -8.19 9.51 -1.55
C GLY A 79 -9.61 9.32 -2.08
N THR A 80 -9.81 9.38 -3.40
CA THR A 80 -11.07 9.07 -4.07
C THR A 80 -11.37 7.58 -4.00
N ASP A 81 -10.39 6.74 -4.34
CA ASP A 81 -10.51 5.28 -4.24
C ASP A 81 -10.86 4.82 -2.82
N LEU A 82 -10.27 5.46 -1.80
CA LEU A 82 -10.58 5.15 -0.40
C LEU A 82 -12.02 5.48 0.02
N LYS A 83 -12.77 6.28 -0.76
CA LYS A 83 -14.21 6.50 -0.54
C LYS A 83 -15.05 5.33 -1.06
N HIS A 84 -14.54 4.61 -2.06
CA HIS A 84 -15.31 3.61 -2.82
C HIS A 84 -14.85 2.18 -2.55
N TYR A 85 -13.60 1.99 -2.14
CA TYR A 85 -12.97 0.68 -1.96
C TYR A 85 -12.32 0.55 -0.59
N VAL A 86 -12.19 -0.70 -0.15
CA VAL A 86 -11.42 -1.04 1.05
C VAL A 86 -9.96 -0.61 0.89
N SER A 87 -9.33 -0.25 2.00
CA SER A 87 -7.91 0.11 2.00
C SER A 87 -7.06 -1.09 1.58
N TRP A 88 -6.07 -0.87 0.72
CA TRP A 88 -5.04 -1.87 0.42
C TRP A 88 -4.03 -2.03 1.55
N GLY A 89 -3.89 -1.01 2.40
CA GLY A 89 -2.87 -0.98 3.45
C GLY A 89 -3.33 -1.55 4.77
N ILE A 90 -4.55 -1.21 5.20
CA ILE A 90 -5.04 -1.44 6.55
C ILE A 90 -6.39 -2.14 6.53
N GLN A 91 -6.57 -3.13 7.39
CA GLN A 91 -7.86 -3.74 7.67
C GLN A 91 -8.52 -3.03 8.86
N ARG A 92 -9.71 -2.45 8.66
CA ARG A 92 -10.49 -1.90 9.78
C ARG A 92 -11.44 -2.96 10.32
N SER A 93 -11.68 -2.94 11.64
CA SER A 93 -12.58 -3.89 12.32
C SER A 93 -13.99 -3.92 11.73
N SER A 94 -14.48 -2.79 11.20
CA SER A 94 -15.77 -2.70 10.49
C SER A 94 -15.79 -3.47 9.15
N ASP A 95 -14.65 -3.58 8.47
CA ASP A 95 -14.56 -4.24 7.16
C ASP A 95 -14.59 -5.77 7.30
N ALA A 96 -14.17 -6.29 8.46
CA ALA A 96 -14.25 -7.72 8.79
C ALA A 96 -15.70 -8.17 9.03
N LEU A 97 -16.55 -7.30 9.57
CA LEU A 97 -17.95 -7.63 9.89
C LEU A 97 -18.81 -7.83 8.62
N ASN A 98 -18.50 -7.13 7.53
CA ASN A 98 -19.19 -7.28 6.25
C ASN A 98 -18.84 -8.57 5.49
N LYS A 99 -17.85 -9.35 5.95
CA LYS A 99 -17.51 -10.68 5.39
C LYS A 99 -18.18 -11.85 6.13
N GLY A 100 -18.92 -11.59 7.21
CA GLY A 100 -19.50 -12.63 8.06
C GLY A 100 -21.02 -12.77 7.92
N VAL A 101 -21.51 -13.31 6.80
CA VAL A 101 -22.79 -14.03 6.80
C VAL A 101 -22.54 -15.45 6.32
N GLU A 102 -21.94 -16.25 7.19
CA GLU A 102 -22.22 -17.68 7.30
C GLU A 102 -22.31 -18.06 8.78
N LEU A 103 -23.16 -19.03 9.04
CA LEU A 103 -23.99 -19.24 10.22
C LEU A 103 -23.30 -20.09 11.31
N ASP A 104 -23.59 -19.75 12.58
CA ASP A 104 -23.46 -20.47 13.86
C ASP A 104 -22.06 -20.87 14.38
N THR A 105 -21.57 -20.34 15.51
CA THR A 105 -21.97 -20.77 16.87
C THR A 105 -21.50 -19.77 17.96
N PRO A 106 -22.09 -19.76 19.18
CA PRO A 106 -21.91 -18.70 20.17
C PRO A 106 -20.85 -19.04 21.21
N THR A 107 -19.99 -18.09 21.59
CA THR A 107 -19.49 -17.99 22.97
C THR A 107 -19.30 -16.53 23.38
N THR A 108 -20.23 -16.10 24.22
CA THR A 108 -20.25 -14.91 25.04
C THR A 108 -18.97 -14.74 25.87
N THR A 109 -18.42 -13.52 25.93
CA THR A 109 -18.15 -12.85 27.21
C THR A 109 -18.32 -11.34 27.04
N ARG A 110 -19.34 -10.79 27.71
CA ARG A 110 -19.59 -9.35 27.84
C ARG A 110 -18.62 -8.75 28.84
N SER A 111 -18.17 -7.52 28.59
CA SER A 111 -18.16 -6.47 29.62
C SER A 111 -18.01 -5.10 28.99
N CYS A 112 -19.02 -4.25 29.18
CA CYS A 112 -19.01 -2.83 28.90
C CYS A 112 -17.96 -2.12 29.76
N GLN A 113 -17.13 -1.24 29.19
CA GLN A 113 -16.70 -0.01 29.85
C GLN A 113 -16.56 1.13 28.83
N ILE A 114 -17.30 2.20 29.11
CA ILE A 114 -17.16 3.53 28.53
C ILE A 114 -16.00 4.18 29.28
N GLY A 115 -14.90 4.45 28.58
CA GLY A 115 -13.74 5.12 29.14
C GLY A 115 -12.84 5.61 28.02
N GLY A 116 -12.78 6.93 27.84
CA GLY A 116 -11.90 7.56 26.87
C GLY A 116 -10.43 7.42 27.29
N SER A 117 -9.73 6.51 26.64
CA SER A 117 -8.29 6.59 26.43
C SER A 117 -8.05 6.43 24.94
N ASP A 118 -7.22 7.30 24.39
CA ASP A 118 -6.74 7.31 23.00
C ASP A 118 -5.78 6.11 22.78
N GLU A 119 -6.21 4.91 23.16
CA GLU A 119 -5.54 3.65 22.86
C GLU A 119 -5.79 3.37 21.38
N TYR A 120 -4.86 3.85 20.55
CA TYR A 120 -4.80 3.52 19.14
C TYR A 120 -4.72 1.99 19.00
N GLU A 121 -5.86 1.38 18.68
CA GLU A 121 -5.92 -0.02 18.25
C GLU A 121 -4.85 -0.26 17.18
N PRO A 122 -4.05 -1.34 17.29
CA PRO A 122 -3.03 -1.66 16.29
C PRO A 122 -3.66 -1.75 14.90
N LEU A 123 -3.20 -0.90 13.98
CA LEU A 123 -3.65 -0.95 12.59
C LEU A 123 -3.15 -2.27 11.97
N GLU A 124 -4.04 -3.24 11.81
CA GLU A 124 -3.72 -4.51 11.18
C GLU A 124 -3.52 -4.31 9.67
N LEU A 125 -2.45 -4.90 9.13
CA LEU A 125 -2.21 -4.88 7.69
C LEU A 125 -3.20 -5.80 6.98
N THR A 126 -3.58 -5.42 5.76
CA THR A 126 -4.25 -6.39 4.88
C THR A 126 -3.33 -7.58 4.61
N LYS A 127 -3.92 -8.77 4.41
CA LYS A 127 -3.17 -9.97 4.03
C LYS A 127 -2.30 -9.74 2.78
N LEU A 128 -2.82 -9.02 1.80
CA LEU A 128 -2.12 -8.77 0.53
C LEU A 128 -0.87 -7.90 0.73
N LEU A 129 -0.99 -6.79 1.48
CA LEU A 129 0.18 -5.95 1.79
C LEU A 129 1.18 -6.69 2.68
N HIS A 130 0.70 -7.47 3.66
CA HIS A 130 1.54 -8.32 4.50
C HIS A 130 2.36 -9.31 3.66
N ASP A 131 1.72 -10.06 2.77
CA ASP A 131 2.39 -11.06 1.93
C ASP A 131 3.40 -10.43 0.95
N LEU A 132 3.05 -9.27 0.39
CA LEU A 132 3.96 -8.48 -0.44
C LEU A 132 5.18 -8.03 0.36
N ALA A 133 4.98 -7.44 1.55
CA ALA A 133 6.07 -6.97 2.40
C ALA A 133 6.97 -8.13 2.84
N GLN A 134 6.38 -9.27 3.19
CA GLN A 134 7.12 -10.48 3.57
C GLN A 134 8.04 -10.94 2.44
N TRP A 135 7.56 -10.94 1.20
CA TRP A 135 8.36 -11.28 0.02
C TRP A 135 9.42 -10.22 -0.29
N VAL A 136 9.02 -8.94 -0.39
CA VAL A 136 9.88 -7.83 -0.79
C VAL A 136 11.09 -7.68 0.14
N PHE A 137 10.87 -7.80 1.45
CA PHE A 137 11.95 -7.72 2.44
C PHE A 137 12.59 -9.09 2.75
N GLY A 138 12.11 -10.16 2.12
CA GLY A 138 12.66 -11.50 2.23
C GLY A 138 13.94 -11.72 1.42
N PRO A 139 14.55 -12.91 1.54
CA PRO A 139 15.81 -13.24 0.87
C PRO A 139 15.72 -13.32 -0.66
N LYS A 140 14.52 -13.54 -1.21
CA LYS A 140 14.23 -13.53 -2.66
C LYS A 140 13.56 -12.24 -3.12
N GLY A 141 13.52 -11.23 -2.26
CA GLY A 141 12.87 -9.95 -2.51
C GLY A 141 13.81 -8.93 -3.14
N LEU A 142 13.59 -7.66 -2.80
CA LEU A 142 14.31 -6.52 -3.33
C LEU A 142 15.43 -6.14 -2.37
N PRO A 143 16.71 -6.44 -2.68
CA PRO A 143 17.79 -6.42 -1.69
C PRO A 143 18.09 -5.02 -1.13
N SER A 144 18.00 -3.98 -1.95
CA SER A 144 18.29 -2.59 -1.56
C SER A 144 17.07 -1.81 -1.07
N LEU A 145 15.88 -2.43 -1.04
CA LEU A 145 14.69 -1.72 -0.64
C LEU A 145 14.72 -1.39 0.86
N GLU A 146 14.46 -0.12 1.16
CA GLU A 146 14.44 0.45 2.51
C GLU A 146 13.02 0.56 3.04
N VAL A 147 12.07 0.94 2.20
CA VAL A 147 10.69 1.20 2.61
C VAL A 147 9.66 0.83 1.54
N ILE A 148 8.52 0.34 2.03
CA ILE A 148 7.23 0.38 1.32
C ILE A 148 6.38 1.44 2.01
N VAL A 149 5.87 2.39 1.24
CA VAL A 149 4.83 3.33 1.68
C VAL A 149 3.55 3.03 0.94
N CYS A 150 2.44 2.91 1.66
CA CYS A 150 1.13 2.62 1.08
C CYS A 150 0.12 3.69 1.49
N GLY A 151 -0.67 4.18 0.55
CA GLY A 151 -1.72 5.18 0.76
C GLY A 151 -1.53 6.47 -0.04
N ASP A 152 -2.30 7.48 0.32
CA ASP A 152 -2.30 8.78 -0.35
C ASP A 152 -1.58 9.85 0.49
N PHE A 153 -0.53 10.42 -0.10
CA PHE A 153 0.29 11.45 0.52
C PHE A 153 -0.05 12.86 0.03
N PHE A 154 -1.07 12.95 -0.83
CA PHE A 154 -1.57 14.19 -1.34
C PHE A 154 -2.34 14.98 -0.26
N TYR A 155 -2.53 16.29 -0.49
CA TYR A 155 -3.25 17.22 0.40
C TYR A 155 -2.80 17.23 1.88
N LYS A 156 -1.53 17.56 2.15
CA LYS A 156 -1.03 17.90 3.49
C LYS A 156 -1.38 16.86 4.58
N GLY A 157 -1.43 15.57 4.24
CA GLY A 157 -1.67 14.50 5.20
C GLY A 157 -3.14 14.24 5.53
N ARG A 158 -4.10 14.68 4.69
CA ARG A 158 -5.54 14.38 4.84
C ARG A 158 -5.83 12.89 5.07
N TYR A 159 -5.03 12.01 4.46
CA TYR A 159 -5.19 10.55 4.54
C TYR A 159 -4.17 9.87 5.46
N ALA A 160 -3.50 10.62 6.35
CA ALA A 160 -2.43 10.09 7.20
C ALA A 160 -2.85 8.91 8.09
N GLN A 161 -4.14 8.78 8.42
CA GLN A 161 -4.68 7.66 9.20
C GLN A 161 -4.75 6.34 8.40
N SER A 162 -4.74 6.42 7.08
CA SER A 162 -4.74 5.26 6.17
C SER A 162 -3.35 4.93 5.62
N ASN A 163 -2.34 5.75 5.94
CA ASN A 163 -1.00 5.61 5.37
C ASN A 163 -0.17 4.61 6.19
N VAL A 164 0.45 3.67 5.48
CA VAL A 164 1.29 2.62 6.06
C VAL A 164 2.74 2.82 5.64
N PHE A 165 3.66 2.57 6.57
CA PHE A 165 5.10 2.62 6.34
C PHE A 165 5.74 1.34 6.88
N LEU A 166 6.30 0.54 5.98
CA LEU A 166 6.97 -0.72 6.31
C LEU A 166 8.44 -0.64 5.94
N CYS A 167 9.32 -1.07 6.83
CA CYS A 167 10.74 -1.23 6.54
C CYS A 167 11.22 -2.63 6.86
N ARG A 168 12.40 -2.97 6.33
CA ARG A 168 13.05 -4.25 6.59
C ARG A 168 13.27 -4.44 8.08
N ASN A 169 12.95 -5.62 8.58
CA ASN A 169 13.26 -6.04 9.93
C ASN A 169 14.73 -6.44 10.03
N VAL A 170 15.60 -5.47 10.27
CA VAL A 170 17.03 -5.70 10.50
C VAL A 170 17.19 -6.04 11.97
N GLY A 171 17.13 -7.34 12.29
CA GLY A 171 17.12 -7.94 13.63
C GLY A 171 17.58 -7.04 14.78
N LEU A 172 16.66 -6.25 15.33
CA LEU A 172 16.75 -5.85 16.72
C LEU A 172 16.49 -7.13 17.51
N ARG A 173 17.54 -7.60 18.19
CA ARG A 173 17.59 -8.79 19.05
C ARG A 173 16.19 -9.27 19.42
N VAL A 174 15.83 -10.43 18.87
CA VAL A 174 14.62 -11.19 19.20
C VAL A 174 14.34 -11.04 20.69
N ARG A 175 13.37 -10.20 21.07
CA ARG A 175 12.65 -10.44 22.31
C ARG A 175 11.78 -11.65 21.97
N GLU A 176 11.97 -12.74 22.72
CA GLU A 176 11.44 -14.09 22.47
C GLU A 176 9.90 -14.19 22.42
N GLN A 177 9.18 -13.08 22.27
CA GLN A 177 7.72 -13.01 22.28
C GLN A 177 7.11 -12.39 21.01
N ASP A 178 7.88 -11.71 20.14
CA ASP A 178 7.30 -11.05 18.96
C ASP A 178 7.88 -11.59 17.64
N MET A 179 7.06 -12.39 16.94
CA MET A 179 7.12 -12.70 15.49
C MET A 179 8.45 -13.24 14.94
N ALA A 180 8.85 -14.44 15.37
CA ALA A 180 9.93 -15.20 14.75
C ALA A 180 9.59 -15.58 13.30
N GLY A 181 9.81 -14.68 12.34
CA GLY A 181 9.61 -14.94 10.92
C GLY A 181 9.26 -13.73 10.05
N GLN A 182 8.88 -12.59 10.64
CA GLN A 182 8.57 -11.39 9.86
C GLN A 182 9.84 -10.71 9.31
N THR A 183 9.89 -10.53 7.99
CA THR A 183 11.01 -9.86 7.30
C THR A 183 10.90 -8.34 7.33
N PHE A 184 9.78 -7.81 7.83
CA PHE A 184 9.48 -6.39 7.87
C PHE A 184 8.94 -5.98 9.25
N ARG A 185 8.88 -4.66 9.49
CA ARG A 185 8.29 -4.03 10.66
C ARG A 185 7.64 -2.71 10.27
N HIS A 186 6.72 -2.21 11.08
CA HIS A 186 6.22 -0.85 10.96
C HIS A 186 7.31 0.16 11.34
N PHE A 187 7.29 1.33 10.72
CA PHE A 187 8.03 2.47 11.26
C PHE A 187 7.43 2.93 12.58
N SER A 188 8.29 3.17 13.56
CA SER A 188 7.90 3.94 14.74
C SER A 188 7.82 5.42 14.36
N ARG A 189 6.79 6.13 14.81
CA ARG A 189 6.62 7.59 14.59
C ARG A 189 7.78 8.44 15.11
N ASP A 190 8.56 7.89 16.03
CA ASP A 190 9.73 8.52 16.64
C ASP A 190 11.04 8.19 15.92
N ASP A 191 10.99 7.37 14.88
CA ASP A 191 12.16 7.02 14.09
C ASP A 191 12.59 8.24 13.24
N LEU A 192 13.70 8.88 13.63
CA LEU A 192 14.33 9.96 12.86
C LEU A 192 14.55 9.57 11.40
N TRP A 193 14.78 8.27 11.14
CA TRP A 193 14.91 7.75 9.78
C TRP A 193 13.62 7.92 8.98
N GLN A 194 12.45 7.63 9.57
CA GLN A 194 11.16 7.82 8.91
C GLN A 194 10.98 9.27 8.47
N ARG A 195 11.27 10.22 9.37
CA ARG A 195 11.12 11.65 9.11
C ARG A 195 12.05 12.12 8.00
N ASN A 196 13.32 11.70 8.03
CA ASN A 196 14.29 12.07 7.00
C ASN A 196 13.93 11.49 5.63
N LEU A 197 13.46 10.25 5.60
CA LEU A 197 13.02 9.57 4.38
C LEU A 197 11.79 10.26 3.78
N LEU A 198 10.79 10.57 4.62
CA LEU A 198 9.60 11.31 4.22
C LEU A 198 9.95 12.69 3.69
N ASN A 199 10.85 13.41 4.36
CA ASN A 199 11.30 14.71 3.89
C ASN A 199 11.98 14.61 2.52
N LYS A 200 12.87 13.62 2.33
CA LYS A 200 13.57 13.40 1.06
C LYS A 200 12.61 13.13 -0.11
N TYR A 201 11.58 12.31 0.09
CA TYR A 201 10.68 11.90 -0.99
C TYR A 201 9.33 12.64 -1.00
N SER A 202 9.12 13.61 -0.11
CA SER A 202 7.86 14.33 0.09
C SER A 202 7.23 14.84 -1.23
N ASN A 203 8.02 15.51 -2.07
CA ASN A 203 7.54 16.04 -3.35
C ASN A 203 7.07 14.94 -4.32
N ILE A 204 7.76 13.79 -4.34
CA ILE A 204 7.44 12.67 -5.24
C ILE A 204 6.24 11.88 -4.71
N LEU A 205 6.15 11.70 -3.39
CA LEU A 205 4.99 11.05 -2.74
C LEU A 205 3.70 11.84 -2.96
N ALA A 206 3.79 13.17 -2.98
CA ALA A 206 2.67 14.05 -3.26
C ALA A 206 2.45 14.31 -4.77
N ALA A 207 3.23 13.69 -5.65
CA ALA A 207 3.03 13.81 -7.10
C ALA A 207 1.77 13.04 -7.53
N CYS A 208 1.16 13.43 -8.65
CA CYS A 208 -0.06 12.85 -9.21
C CYS A 208 -1.32 13.05 -8.34
N PRO A 209 -1.83 14.30 -8.26
CA PRO A 209 -3.09 14.59 -7.58
C PRO A 209 -4.29 13.97 -8.31
N ALA A 210 -5.14 13.21 -7.61
CA ALA A 210 -6.40 12.68 -8.16
C ALA A 210 -7.57 13.68 -8.06
N SER A 211 -7.33 14.90 -7.57
CA SER A 211 -8.37 15.93 -7.49
C SER A 211 -7.75 17.29 -7.74
N PRO A 212 -8.47 18.21 -8.41
CA PRO A 212 -7.98 19.56 -8.67
C PRO A 212 -7.64 20.28 -7.36
N PHE A 213 -6.47 20.93 -7.33
CA PHE A 213 -5.96 21.67 -6.16
C PHE A 213 -6.89 22.80 -5.69
N PHE A 214 -7.77 23.26 -6.58
CA PHE A 214 -8.75 24.30 -6.33
C PHE A 214 -10.14 23.69 -6.60
N GLN A 215 -10.97 23.67 -5.55
CA GLN A 215 -12.42 23.63 -5.74
C GLN A 215 -12.85 25.10 -5.92
N ASP A 216 -13.44 25.43 -7.06
CA ASP A 216 -14.13 26.70 -7.27
C ASP A 216 -15.39 26.80 -6.39
#